data_AF-A0A7V9M9B5-F1
#
_entry.id   AF-A0A7V9M9B5-F1
#
_cell.length_a   1.000
_cell.length_b   1.000
_cell.length_c   1.000
_cell.angle_alpha   90.00
_cell.angle_beta   90.00
_cell.angle_gamma   90.00
#
_symmetry.space_group_name_H-M   'P 1'
#
loop_
_entity.id
_entity.type
_entity.pdbx_description
1 polymer ?
#
loop_
_entity_poly.entity_id
_entity_poly.type
_entity_poly.pdbx_seq_one_letter_code
_entity_poly.pdbx_strand_id
1 'polypeptide(L)'
;YYVNPRLALALQLVFGVPAETTGREDLVDLLLKYQPGDRRLSELLRLNLAVAPTAFAAQRRMGPLATPAPDPAAWPNGRRPKDDVTDIAVRVVGGANYVANRIGDGVNTDDAALTAGFPYLGTPSDGRNRQHDNPPQP
;
A
#
# COMPACT_ATOMS: atom_id res chain seq x y z
N TYR A 1 -17.19 5.66 9.20
CA TYR A 1 -15.72 5.65 9.42
C TYR A 1 -14.99 6.00 8.14
N TYR A 2 -15.22 5.29 7.03
CA TYR A 2 -14.52 5.54 5.75
C TYR A 2 -14.83 6.87 5.07
N VAL A 3 -16.09 7.30 5.07
CA VAL A 3 -16.50 8.59 4.45
C VAL A 3 -15.83 9.80 5.12
N ASN A 4 -15.49 9.70 6.42
CA ASN A 4 -14.80 10.74 7.18
C ASN A 4 -13.64 10.10 7.96
N PRO A 5 -12.53 9.74 7.27
CA PRO A 5 -11.49 8.90 7.84
C PRO A 5 -10.64 9.68 8.85
N ARG A 6 -10.58 9.20 10.10
CA ARG A 6 -9.77 9.83 11.16
C ARG A 6 -8.27 9.84 10.83
N LEU A 7 -7.78 8.87 10.08
CA LEU A 7 -6.40 8.84 9.64
C LEU A 7 -6.10 10.03 8.70
N ALA A 8 -6.99 10.39 7.77
CA ALA A 8 -6.77 11.59 6.93
C ALA A 8 -6.75 12.87 7.77
N LEU A 9 -7.63 12.98 8.76
CA LEU A 9 -7.62 14.10 9.69
C LEU A 9 -6.31 14.16 10.48
N ALA A 10 -5.81 13.02 10.98
CA ALA A 10 -4.55 12.95 11.69
C ALA A 10 -3.37 13.34 10.79
N LEU A 11 -3.32 12.85 9.55
CA LEU A 11 -2.29 13.23 8.56
C LEU A 11 -2.26 14.75 8.37
N GLN A 12 -3.42 15.38 8.21
CA GLN A 12 -3.51 16.84 8.07
C GLN A 12 -3.06 17.59 9.32
N LEU A 13 -3.52 17.19 10.50
CA LEU A 13 -3.21 17.90 11.75
C LEU A 13 -1.75 17.74 12.19
N VAL A 14 -1.17 16.55 11.99
CA VAL A 14 0.20 16.24 12.41
C VAL A 14 1.22 16.82 11.45
N PHE A 15 1.00 16.69 10.13
CA PHE A 15 1.99 17.10 9.13
C PHE A 15 1.71 18.47 8.50
N GLY A 16 0.54 19.08 8.77
CA GLY A 16 0.15 20.37 8.19
C GLY A 16 -0.13 20.30 6.68
N VAL A 17 -0.24 19.10 6.10
CA VAL A 17 -0.48 18.88 4.67
C VAL A 17 -1.97 18.63 4.43
N PRO A 18 -2.67 19.43 3.60
CA PRO A 18 -4.09 19.25 3.33
C PRO A 18 -4.44 17.85 2.85
N ALA A 19 -5.34 17.18 3.57
CA ALA A 19 -5.84 15.85 3.27
C ALA A 19 -7.36 15.87 3.03
N GLU A 20 -7.86 14.92 2.27
CA GLU A 20 -9.30 14.78 2.03
C GLU A 20 -9.97 14.07 3.23
N THR A 21 -10.48 14.87 4.17
CA THR A 21 -10.98 14.40 5.48
C THR A 21 -12.46 14.02 5.50
N THR A 22 -13.22 14.34 4.45
CA THR A 22 -14.67 14.11 4.34
C THR A 22 -15.07 13.71 2.93
N GLY A 23 -16.23 13.07 2.76
CA GLY A 23 -16.78 12.72 1.45
C GLY A 23 -16.06 11.56 0.75
N ARG A 24 -15.35 10.72 1.52
CA ARG A 24 -14.49 9.63 1.03
C ARG A 24 -15.26 8.35 0.70
N GLU A 25 -16.20 8.46 -0.23
CA GLU A 25 -16.95 7.31 -0.77
C GLU A 25 -16.05 6.37 -1.58
N ASP A 26 -14.96 6.89 -2.15
CA ASP A 26 -13.92 6.10 -2.81
C ASP A 26 -13.26 5.08 -1.85
N LEU A 27 -13.08 5.43 -0.57
CA LEU A 27 -12.57 4.48 0.42
C LEU A 27 -13.59 3.41 0.80
N VAL A 28 -14.88 3.76 0.79
CA VAL A 28 -15.97 2.77 0.95
C VAL A 28 -15.93 1.79 -0.21
N ASP A 29 -15.81 2.29 -1.44
CA ASP A 29 -15.73 1.47 -2.64
C ASP A 29 -14.48 0.59 -2.66
N LEU A 30 -13.34 1.13 -2.27
CA LEU A 30 -12.07 0.42 -2.32
C LEU A 30 -11.95 -0.66 -1.24
N LEU A 31 -12.37 -0.37 -0.02
CA LEU A 31 -12.09 -1.23 1.15
C LEU A 31 -13.29 -2.09 1.54
N LEU A 32 -14.53 -1.69 1.21
CA LEU A 32 -15.74 -2.37 1.70
C LEU A 32 -16.53 -3.08 0.61
N LYS A 33 -16.29 -2.77 -0.66
CA LYS A 33 -17.00 -3.38 -1.80
C LYS A 33 -16.07 -4.32 -2.56
N TYR A 34 -16.61 -5.47 -2.97
CA TYR A 34 -15.86 -6.42 -3.80
C TYR A 34 -16.05 -6.19 -5.29
N GLN A 35 -17.24 -5.72 -5.68
CA GLN A 35 -17.59 -5.39 -7.06
C GLN A 35 -18.32 -4.04 -7.09
N PRO A 36 -18.28 -3.32 -8.23
CA PRO A 36 -19.08 -2.13 -8.40
C PRO A 36 -20.55 -2.39 -8.07
N GLY A 37 -21.14 -1.53 -7.22
CA GLY A 37 -22.54 -1.63 -6.83
C GLY A 37 -22.85 -2.59 -5.67
N ASP A 38 -21.86 -3.24 -5.08
CA ASP A 38 -22.06 -4.06 -3.87
C ASP A 38 -22.63 -3.19 -2.73
N ARG A 39 -23.68 -3.70 -2.09
CA ARG A 39 -24.38 -3.05 -0.96
C ARG A 39 -24.10 -3.72 0.37
N ARG A 40 -23.41 -4.87 0.37
CA ARG A 40 -23.04 -5.64 1.57
C ARG A 40 -21.64 -5.26 2.02
N LEU A 41 -21.52 -4.03 2.52
CA LEU A 41 -20.26 -3.46 2.98
C LEU A 41 -19.67 -4.26 4.14
N SER A 42 -18.35 -4.49 4.13
CA SER A 42 -17.69 -5.23 5.22
C SER A 42 -16.17 -5.13 5.22
N GLU A 43 -15.62 -5.00 6.43
CA GLU A 43 -14.17 -5.01 6.76
C GLU A 43 -13.61 -6.44 6.72
N LEU A 44 -13.44 -7.00 5.53
CA LEU A 44 -12.81 -8.30 5.41
C LEU A 44 -11.72 -8.23 4.36
N LEU A 45 -10.56 -8.81 4.67
CA LEU A 45 -9.53 -9.05 3.67
C LEU A 45 -10.10 -10.07 2.67
N ARG A 46 -10.55 -9.57 1.53
CA ARG A 46 -11.12 -10.38 0.46
C ARG A 46 -10.13 -10.45 -0.69
N LEU A 47 -9.81 -11.67 -1.06
CA LEU A 47 -8.90 -11.94 -2.16
C LEU A 47 -9.68 -12.00 -3.48
N ASN A 48 -9.29 -11.17 -4.45
CA ASN A 48 -9.81 -11.26 -5.82
C ASN A 48 -9.05 -12.35 -6.59
N LEU A 49 -9.72 -13.48 -6.82
CA LEU A 49 -9.17 -14.62 -7.56
C LEU A 49 -9.34 -14.52 -9.09
N ALA A 50 -10.11 -13.54 -9.59
CA ALA A 50 -10.29 -13.33 -11.03
C ALA A 50 -9.07 -12.67 -11.69
N VAL A 51 -8.18 -12.05 -10.90
CA VAL A 51 -6.94 -11.44 -11.38
C VAL A 51 -5.78 -12.41 -11.18
N ALA A 52 -5.10 -12.75 -12.28
CA ALA A 52 -3.91 -13.58 -12.23
C ALA A 52 -2.80 -12.88 -11.40
N PRO A 53 -2.03 -13.61 -10.58
CA PRO A 53 -0.96 -13.02 -9.80
C PRO A 53 0.14 -12.51 -10.73
N THR A 54 0.63 -11.29 -10.48
CA THR A 54 1.82 -10.77 -11.15
C THR A 54 3.03 -11.61 -10.76
N ALA A 55 3.79 -12.10 -11.74
CA ALA A 55 5.02 -12.85 -11.52
C ALA A 55 6.00 -12.04 -10.67
N PHE A 56 6.71 -12.68 -9.73
CA PHE A 56 7.51 -12.00 -8.70
C PHE A 56 8.46 -10.92 -9.25
N ALA A 57 9.15 -11.21 -10.36
CA ALA A 57 10.06 -10.26 -11.02
C ALA A 57 9.35 -9.02 -11.61
N ALA A 58 8.08 -9.15 -11.98
CA ALA A 58 7.27 -8.08 -12.57
C ALA A 58 6.43 -7.31 -11.53
N GLN A 59 6.39 -7.76 -10.27
CA GLN A 59 5.63 -7.11 -9.21
C GLN A 59 6.19 -5.73 -8.89
N ARG A 60 5.29 -4.74 -8.90
CA ARG A 60 5.62 -3.33 -8.62
C ARG A 60 5.12 -2.92 -7.25
N ARG A 61 5.99 -2.26 -6.49
CA ARG A 61 5.80 -1.90 -5.08
C ARG A 61 4.51 -1.10 -4.82
N MET A 62 4.21 -0.15 -5.71
CA MET A 62 3.07 0.77 -5.58
C MET A 62 1.72 0.21 -6.07
N GLY A 63 1.66 -1.05 -6.53
CA GLY A 63 0.39 -1.68 -6.87
C GLY A 63 -0.49 -0.90 -7.86
N PRO A 64 -1.77 -0.63 -7.53
CA PRO A 64 -2.67 0.18 -8.34
C PRO A 64 -2.15 1.60 -8.61
N LEU A 65 -1.25 2.12 -7.78
CA LEU A 65 -0.62 3.44 -7.96
C LEU A 65 0.70 3.36 -8.74
N ALA A 66 1.11 2.18 -9.22
CA ALA A 66 2.34 2.02 -9.98
C ALA A 66 2.27 2.76 -11.33
N THR A 67 3.41 3.33 -11.73
CA THR A 67 3.61 3.94 -13.05
C THR A 67 4.64 3.13 -13.84
N PRO A 68 4.61 3.15 -15.18
CA PRO A 68 3.63 3.82 -16.04
C PRO A 68 2.27 3.10 -16.12
N ALA A 69 2.14 1.90 -15.55
CA ALA A 69 0.90 1.13 -15.56
C ALA A 69 0.59 0.58 -14.16
N PRO A 70 -0.68 0.51 -13.76
CA PRO A 70 -1.07 -0.08 -12.49
C PRO A 70 -0.80 -1.59 -12.48
N ASP A 71 -0.69 -2.17 -11.29
CA ASP A 71 -0.64 -3.60 -11.06
C ASP A 71 -1.87 -4.02 -10.22
N PRO A 72 -2.94 -4.57 -10.84
CA PRO A 72 -4.19 -4.88 -10.17
C PRO A 72 -4.14 -6.12 -9.27
N ALA A 73 -3.05 -6.89 -9.30
CA ALA A 73 -2.87 -8.07 -8.45
C ALA A 73 -2.32 -7.73 -7.06
N ALA A 74 -2.30 -6.44 -6.69
CA ALA A 74 -1.74 -5.91 -5.44
C ALA A 74 -2.79 -5.75 -4.36
N TRP A 75 -2.34 -5.50 -3.14
CA TRP A 75 -3.15 -4.92 -2.08
C TRP A 75 -4.01 -3.73 -2.60
N PRO A 76 -5.29 -3.60 -2.20
CA PRO A 76 -5.95 -4.33 -1.11
C PRO A 76 -6.54 -5.69 -1.46
N ASN A 77 -6.79 -5.97 -2.74
CA ASN A 77 -7.51 -7.18 -3.16
C ASN A 77 -6.59 -8.30 -3.69
N GLY A 78 -5.28 -8.07 -3.73
CA GLY A 78 -4.25 -8.98 -4.21
C GLY A 78 -3.59 -9.83 -3.12
N ARG A 79 -2.55 -10.59 -3.49
CA ARG A 79 -1.91 -11.61 -2.63
C ARG A 79 -0.38 -11.62 -2.63
N ARG A 80 0.26 -10.57 -3.14
CA ARG A 80 1.71 -10.59 -3.35
C ARG A 80 2.46 -9.94 -2.18
N PRO A 81 3.72 -10.33 -1.93
CA PRO A 81 4.48 -9.85 -0.79
C PRO A 81 5.16 -8.48 -0.99
N LYS A 82 5.35 -8.02 -2.23
CA LYS A 82 6.15 -6.82 -2.54
C LYS A 82 5.40 -5.48 -2.44
N ASP A 83 4.19 -5.47 -1.89
CA ASP A 83 3.38 -4.25 -1.83
C ASP A 83 3.81 -3.35 -0.68
N ASP A 84 4.04 -2.08 -0.97
CA ASP A 84 4.27 -1.06 0.05
C ASP A 84 2.93 -0.52 0.53
N VAL A 85 2.33 -1.32 1.40
CA VAL A 85 1.00 -1.06 1.97
C VAL A 85 0.98 0.28 2.70
N THR A 86 2.07 0.68 3.35
CA THR A 86 2.16 1.95 4.09
C THR A 86 2.06 3.13 3.13
N ASP A 87 2.91 3.22 2.10
CA ASP A 87 2.85 4.32 1.14
C ASP A 87 1.53 4.34 0.39
N ILE A 88 1.03 3.17 -0.05
CA ILE A 88 -0.26 3.10 -0.76
C ILE A 88 -1.39 3.60 0.15
N ALA A 89 -1.46 3.13 1.40
CA ALA A 89 -2.51 3.53 2.34
C ALA A 89 -2.42 5.03 2.68
N VAL A 90 -1.24 5.57 2.96
CA VAL A 90 -1.05 7.00 3.25
C VAL A 90 -1.47 7.85 2.06
N ARG A 91 -1.09 7.47 0.83
CA ARG A 91 -1.48 8.21 -0.38
C ARG A 91 -2.98 8.17 -0.61
N VAL A 92 -3.57 6.97 -0.58
CA VAL A 92 -4.99 6.79 -0.83
C VAL A 92 -5.81 7.47 0.27
N VAL A 93 -5.51 7.25 1.55
CA VAL A 93 -6.26 7.89 2.65
C VAL A 93 -6.04 9.40 2.69
N GLY A 94 -4.85 9.91 2.35
CA GLY A 94 -4.61 11.35 2.26
C GLY A 94 -5.33 12.04 1.09
N GLY A 95 -5.70 11.28 0.05
CA GLY A 95 -6.44 11.78 -1.11
C GLY A 95 -5.54 12.24 -2.26
N ALA A 96 -6.14 12.92 -3.25
CA ALA A 96 -5.46 13.27 -4.50
C ALA A 96 -4.17 14.07 -4.30
N ASN A 97 -4.15 14.98 -3.32
CA ASN A 97 -2.97 15.75 -2.96
C ASN A 97 -1.80 14.85 -2.51
N TYR A 98 -2.06 13.82 -1.71
CA TYR A 98 -1.03 12.90 -1.23
C TYR A 98 -0.54 11.97 -2.34
N VAL A 99 -1.44 11.52 -3.22
CA VAL A 99 -1.08 10.76 -4.43
C VAL A 99 -0.18 11.58 -5.35
N ALA A 100 -0.57 12.82 -5.65
CA ALA A 100 0.15 13.71 -6.57
C ALA A 100 1.57 14.04 -6.06
N ASN A 101 1.70 14.28 -4.76
CA ASN A 101 2.99 14.59 -4.13
C ASN A 101 3.80 13.34 -3.73
N ARG A 102 3.32 12.13 -4.06
CA ARG A 102 4.01 10.85 -3.80
C ARG A 102 4.42 10.71 -2.32
N ILE A 103 3.54 11.11 -1.41
CA ILE A 103 3.80 11.05 0.04
C ILE A 103 4.06 9.60 0.47
N GLY A 104 5.01 9.38 1.36
CA GLY A 104 5.39 8.06 1.85
C GLY A 104 6.26 8.14 3.10
N ASP A 105 6.65 6.99 3.63
CA ASP A 105 7.52 6.89 4.81
C ASP A 105 9.02 6.93 4.48
N GLY A 106 9.36 6.88 3.19
CA GLY A 106 10.74 6.90 2.68
C GLY A 106 11.40 5.53 2.58
N VAL A 107 10.73 4.45 3.00
CA VAL A 107 11.25 3.08 2.99
C VAL A 107 10.78 2.36 1.73
N ASN A 108 11.61 2.41 0.69
CA ASN A 108 11.23 1.96 -0.66
C ASN A 108 11.77 0.58 -1.04
N THR A 109 12.59 -0.03 -0.19
CA THR A 109 13.31 -1.28 -0.45
C THR A 109 13.36 -2.13 0.81
N ASP A 110 13.25 -3.45 0.63
CA ASP A 110 13.45 -4.41 1.70
C ASP A 110 14.91 -4.40 2.18
N ASP A 111 15.14 -4.72 3.45
CA ASP A 111 16.45 -4.90 4.06
C ASP A 111 17.19 -6.16 3.54
N ALA A 112 16.43 -7.16 3.10
CA ALA A 112 16.93 -8.36 2.46
C ALA A 112 16.08 -8.75 1.24
N ALA A 113 16.70 -9.31 0.21
CA ALA A 113 15.99 -9.76 -0.98
C ALA A 113 15.06 -10.94 -0.65
N LEU A 114 13.77 -10.81 -0.97
CA LEU A 114 12.81 -11.91 -0.83
C LEU A 114 13.11 -13.02 -1.85
N THR A 115 12.90 -14.27 -1.45
CA THR A 115 12.98 -15.42 -2.36
C THR A 115 11.92 -15.36 -3.46
N ALA A 116 12.21 -15.87 -4.66
CA ALA A 116 11.26 -15.86 -5.78
C ALA A 116 10.07 -16.83 -5.62
N GLY A 117 10.11 -17.68 -4.60
CA GLY A 117 9.06 -18.63 -4.24
C GLY A 117 8.75 -18.59 -2.75
N PHE A 118 7.62 -19.22 -2.39
CA PHE A 118 7.22 -19.40 -1.00
C PHE A 118 8.37 -20.03 -0.18
N PRO A 119 8.68 -19.51 1.02
CA PRO A 119 7.87 -18.60 1.84
C PRO A 119 8.04 -17.09 1.58
N TYR A 120 8.71 -16.68 0.49
CA TYR A 120 8.98 -15.27 0.16
C TYR A 120 9.65 -14.52 1.32
N LEU A 121 10.71 -15.10 1.89
CA LEU A 121 11.39 -14.59 3.07
C LEU A 121 12.82 -14.18 2.71
N GLY A 122 13.22 -12.99 3.13
CA GLY A 122 14.62 -12.57 3.05
C GLY A 122 15.48 -13.33 4.07
N THR A 123 16.72 -13.66 3.71
CA THR A 123 17.65 -14.31 4.65
C THR A 123 17.88 -13.40 5.86
N PRO A 124 17.64 -13.86 7.10
CA PRO A 124 17.89 -13.05 8.28
C PRO A 124 19.35 -12.61 8.37
N SER A 125 19.60 -11.43 8.92
CA SER A 125 20.95 -10.97 9.24
C SER A 125 21.63 -11.90 10.25
N ASP A 126 22.93 -12.16 10.07
CA ASP A 126 23.75 -12.86 11.07
C ASP A 126 23.83 -12.02 12.35
N GLY A 127 23.68 -12.66 13.50
CA GLY A 127 23.75 -12.02 14.81
C GLY A 127 25.14 -11.45 15.15
N ARG A 128 26.22 -11.94 14.53
CA ARG A 128 27.59 -11.48 14.83
C ARG A 128 28.05 -10.29 14.00
N ASN A 129 27.69 -10.23 12.72
CA ASN A 129 28.29 -9.30 11.75
C ASN A 129 27.29 -8.26 11.20
N ARG A 130 26.21 -7.97 11.94
CA ARG A 130 25.21 -6.98 11.51
C ARG A 130 25.83 -5.57 11.43
N GLN A 131 25.78 -4.97 10.25
CA GLN A 131 26.03 -3.53 10.07
C GLN A 131 24.70 -2.78 10.09
N HIS A 132 24.64 -1.74 10.93
CA HIS A 132 23.51 -0.81 11.00
C HIS A 132 23.82 0.38 10.10
N ASP A 133 23.77 0.19 8.80
CA ASP A 133 23.93 1.29 7.87
C ASP A 133 22.59 2.01 7.74
N ASN A 134 22.56 3.28 8.16
CA ASN A 134 21.42 4.13 7.88
C ASN A 134 21.33 4.34 6.35
N PRO A 135 20.13 4.37 5.76
CA PRO A 135 19.98 4.74 4.37
C PRO A 135 20.60 6.14 4.13
N PRO A 136 21.18 6.40 2.94
CA PRO A 136 21.70 7.72 2.60
C PRO A 136 20.59 8.77 2.82
N GLN A 137 20.89 9.79 3.61
CA GLN A 137 20.01 10.94 3.79
C GLN A 137 19.94 11.72 2.46
N PRO A 138 18.74 12.19 2.05
CA PRO A 138 18.58 13.01 0.86
C PRO A 138 19.25 14.39 0.97
#